data_AF-V5HL47-F1
#
_entry.id   AF-V5HL47-F1
#
_cell.length_a   1.000
_cell.length_b   1.000
_cell.length_c   1.000
_cell.angle_alpha   90.00
_cell.angle_beta   90.00
_cell.angle_gamma   90.00
#
_symmetry.space_group_name_H-M   'P 1'
#
loop_
_entity.id
_entity.type
_entity.pdbx_description
1 polymer ?
#
loop_
_entity_poly.entity_id
_entity_poly.type
_entity_poly.pdbx_seq_one_letter_code
_entity_poly.pdbx_strand_id
1 'polypeptide(L)'
;KLSQQLEAVTREKDGMVVRYATSEKEVIVARKALEEADKRLRDLAKERDQYFSRVRSLSQERSRLCTNLDTKLAELARLHKEQERLRDDLASRDIKIKWAQNKLRTEVDAHKETQGRLEQAQLRLRDLREEADQVRRDCHEMLRREGSPDSRRDELDQLRLRLEASLNQEHALTAKVEQLERERSEQEQTLARLKQELDDKSGLELQLAREREKADASQAEAERLGQAAAEAQADLEACHTKEAELLLFTQQLTSRSVQLQSDHSLLSLKVQGLEEEKVQLEQQLACLQRDKAELEASLEREQRQRHHETQLLTRKLADKCRAADKLTVRLEEADNEQRVMQRRHLSSVKELARELQHVKRQLERQQEAASTQDASSPEPSSQPSSQPSSQPLVGFVNTGRHDLPASTGPEVQPDVQMLLERIVRLQKSLARKKDKLDFLEEHVGHLLLELKNKSRIIQNYVAREEAGALIPSSMDCNKEELARRGGIMASVFGSQPLDAGMTLELSLEMNRKLQLVLEDTLLKNITLKESMDTLGQEIARLTRAGSAPDRPR
;
A
#
# COMPACT_ATOMS: atom_id res chain seq x y z
N LYS A 1 -25.13 -75.15 32.79
CA LYS A 1 -26.18 -74.20 32.35
C LYS A 1 -26.16 -72.91 33.18
N LEU A 2 -26.38 -72.95 34.50
CA LEU A 2 -26.33 -71.75 35.37
C LEU A 2 -25.00 -70.97 35.32
N SER A 3 -23.85 -71.66 35.35
CA SER A 3 -22.53 -70.99 35.25
C SER A 3 -22.32 -70.23 33.94
N GLN A 4 -22.81 -70.77 32.81
CA GLN A 4 -22.72 -70.12 31.50
C GLN A 4 -23.65 -68.91 31.40
N GLN A 5 -24.84 -68.99 32.01
CA GLN A 5 -25.76 -67.85 32.11
C GLN A 5 -25.18 -66.74 33.00
N LEU A 6 -24.55 -67.11 34.12
CA LEU A 6 -23.87 -66.14 34.99
C LEU A 6 -22.73 -65.44 34.23
N GLU A 7 -21.85 -66.19 33.55
CA GLU A 7 -20.80 -65.60 32.71
C GLU A 7 -21.35 -64.69 31.60
N ALA A 8 -22.44 -65.08 30.94
CA ALA A 8 -23.07 -64.25 29.91
C ALA A 8 -23.56 -62.92 30.48
N VAL A 9 -24.25 -62.95 31.62
CA VAL A 9 -24.73 -61.75 32.32
C VAL A 9 -23.56 -60.89 32.81
N THR A 10 -22.48 -61.48 33.32
CA THR A 10 -21.29 -60.72 33.74
C THR A 10 -20.61 -60.03 32.55
N ARG A 11 -20.44 -60.74 31.41
CA ARG A 11 -19.92 -60.14 30.17
C ARG A 11 -20.82 -59.02 29.65
N GLU A 12 -22.14 -59.17 29.74
CA GLU A 12 -23.09 -58.15 29.33
C GLU A 12 -23.02 -56.90 30.22
N LYS A 13 -22.92 -57.11 31.54
CA LYS A 13 -22.73 -56.05 32.53
C LYS A 13 -21.43 -55.29 32.29
N ASP A 14 -20.32 -56.00 32.12
CA ASP A 14 -19.01 -55.39 31.85
C ASP A 14 -19.01 -54.68 30.50
N GLY A 15 -19.68 -55.25 29.49
CA GLY A 15 -19.92 -54.60 28.20
C GLY A 15 -20.79 -53.34 28.29
N MET A 16 -21.77 -53.27 29.21
CA MET A 16 -22.51 -52.02 29.48
C MET A 16 -21.63 -50.97 30.14
N VAL A 17 -20.78 -51.36 31.09
CA VAL A 17 -19.85 -50.42 31.76
C VAL A 17 -18.86 -49.83 30.76
N VAL A 18 -18.29 -50.66 29.88
CA VAL A 18 -17.38 -50.18 28.82
C VAL A 18 -18.11 -49.22 27.88
N ARG A 19 -19.32 -49.56 27.42
CA ARG A 19 -20.13 -48.70 26.55
C ARG A 19 -20.47 -47.35 27.20
N TYR A 20 -20.84 -47.37 28.49
CA TYR A 20 -21.11 -46.16 29.25
C TYR A 20 -19.86 -45.30 29.41
N ALA A 21 -18.72 -45.90 29.76
CA ALA A 21 -17.44 -45.21 29.87
C ALA A 21 -16.97 -44.59 28.53
N THR A 22 -17.18 -45.29 27.40
CA THR A 22 -16.91 -44.73 26.07
C THR A 22 -17.85 -43.57 25.75
N SER A 23 -19.15 -43.68 26.05
CA SER A 23 -20.09 -42.58 25.83
C SER A 23 -19.78 -41.35 26.71
N GLU A 24 -19.39 -41.56 27.96
CA GLU A 24 -18.97 -40.47 28.86
C GLU A 24 -17.70 -39.79 28.35
N LYS A 25 -16.71 -40.57 27.89
CA LYS A 25 -15.50 -40.03 27.26
C LYS A 25 -15.84 -39.20 26.04
N GLU A 26 -16.74 -39.67 25.17
CA GLU A 26 -17.19 -38.94 23.99
C GLU A 26 -17.90 -37.62 24.36
N VAL A 27 -18.76 -37.64 25.38
CA VAL A 27 -19.43 -36.43 25.90
C VAL A 27 -18.41 -35.44 26.46
N ILE A 28 -17.39 -35.89 27.19
CA ILE A 28 -16.34 -35.01 27.72
C ILE A 28 -15.53 -34.39 26.57
N VAL A 29 -15.17 -35.18 25.55
CA VAL A 29 -14.45 -34.67 24.37
C VAL A 29 -15.30 -33.65 23.62
N ALA A 30 -16.60 -33.93 23.43
CA ALA A 30 -17.53 -33.01 22.77
C ALA A 30 -17.69 -31.70 23.57
N ARG A 31 -17.79 -31.77 24.90
CA ARG A 31 -17.85 -30.58 25.76
C ARG A 31 -16.57 -29.74 25.68
N LYS A 32 -15.39 -30.37 25.70
CA LYS A 32 -14.11 -29.65 25.52
C LYS A 32 -14.02 -28.98 24.16
N ALA A 33 -14.43 -29.68 23.09
CA ALA A 33 -14.46 -29.10 21.76
C ALA A 33 -15.43 -27.91 21.65
N LEU A 34 -16.59 -27.97 22.33
CA LEU A 34 -17.54 -26.87 22.42
C LEU A 34 -16.95 -25.67 23.16
N GLU A 35 -16.32 -25.88 24.32
CA GLU A 35 -15.67 -24.81 25.10
C GLU A 35 -14.55 -24.12 24.32
N GLU A 36 -13.74 -24.89 23.57
CA GLU A 36 -12.71 -24.35 22.69
C GLU A 36 -13.32 -23.54 21.54
N ALA A 37 -14.41 -24.02 20.93
CA ALA A 37 -15.13 -23.31 19.88
C ALA A 37 -15.73 -21.99 20.41
N ASP A 38 -16.34 -22.01 21.59
CA ASP A 38 -16.90 -20.82 22.24
C ASP A 38 -15.82 -19.80 22.62
N LYS A 39 -14.62 -20.27 23.00
CA LYS A 39 -13.48 -19.39 23.26
C LYS A 39 -13.03 -18.73 21.95
N ARG A 40 -12.89 -19.50 20.87
CA ARG A 40 -12.53 -18.97 19.54
C ARG A 40 -13.57 -17.95 19.03
N LEU A 41 -14.86 -18.23 19.21
CA LEU A 41 -15.93 -17.28 18.84
C LEU A 41 -15.83 -15.96 19.61
N ARG A 42 -15.53 -16.03 20.92
CA ARG A 42 -15.33 -14.83 21.75
C ARG A 42 -14.12 -14.01 21.32
N ASP A 43 -13.03 -14.66 20.96
CA ASP A 43 -11.83 -13.97 20.51
C ASP A 43 -12.03 -13.34 19.12
N LEU A 44 -12.68 -14.04 18.19
CA LEU A 44 -13.10 -13.49 16.89
C LEU A 44 -14.07 -12.31 17.04
N ALA A 45 -14.98 -12.34 18.01
CA ALA A 45 -15.87 -11.22 18.28
C ALA A 45 -15.11 -9.97 18.76
N LYS A 46 -14.09 -10.14 19.62
CA LYS A 46 -13.22 -9.04 20.03
C LYS A 46 -12.43 -8.46 18.86
N GLU A 47 -11.87 -9.32 18.01
CA GLU A 47 -11.16 -8.89 16.80
C GLU A 47 -12.08 -8.10 15.87
N ARG A 48 -13.30 -8.58 15.63
CA ARG A 48 -14.32 -7.85 14.86
C ARG A 48 -14.58 -6.46 15.45
N ASP A 49 -14.75 -6.35 16.76
CA ASP A 49 -15.03 -5.07 17.41
C ASP A 49 -13.82 -4.12 17.33
N GLN A 50 -12.59 -4.65 17.42
CA GLN A 50 -11.36 -3.90 17.19
C GLN A 50 -11.30 -3.37 15.74
N TYR A 51 -11.57 -4.21 14.74
CA TYR A 51 -11.61 -3.78 13.34
C TYR A 51 -12.71 -2.74 13.10
N PHE A 52 -13.88 -2.89 13.71
CA PHE A 52 -14.97 -1.92 13.60
C PHE A 52 -14.56 -0.56 14.18
N SER A 53 -13.89 -0.54 15.33
CA SER A 53 -13.38 0.69 15.93
C SER A 53 -12.30 1.35 15.07
N ARG A 54 -11.40 0.55 14.45
CA ARG A 54 -10.39 1.01 13.51
C ARG A 54 -11.02 1.66 12.27
N VAL A 55 -12.01 1.00 11.67
CA VAL A 55 -12.75 1.53 10.51
C VAL A 55 -13.44 2.84 10.85
N ARG A 56 -14.02 2.96 12.05
CA ARG A 56 -14.65 4.20 12.50
C ARG A 56 -13.64 5.33 12.65
N SER A 57 -12.46 5.08 13.22
CA SER A 57 -11.37 6.06 13.33
C SER A 57 -10.90 6.53 11.95
N LEU A 58 -10.65 5.58 11.04
CA LEU A 58 -10.23 5.88 9.67
C LEU A 58 -11.30 6.67 8.90
N SER A 59 -12.58 6.38 9.11
CA SER A 59 -13.68 7.14 8.51
C SER A 59 -13.72 8.58 9.02
N GLN A 60 -13.46 8.79 10.32
CA GLN A 60 -13.41 10.13 10.92
C GLN A 60 -12.18 10.92 10.43
N GLU A 61 -11.02 10.26 10.31
CA GLU A 61 -9.82 10.85 9.71
C GLU A 61 -10.05 11.22 8.25
N ARG A 62 -10.66 10.33 7.45
CA ARG A 62 -11.06 10.61 6.06
C ARG A 62 -11.93 11.86 5.99
N SER A 63 -12.94 11.98 6.85
CA SER A 63 -13.82 13.15 6.88
C SER A 63 -13.06 14.44 7.21
N ARG A 64 -12.11 14.40 8.15
CA ARG A 64 -11.26 15.55 8.51
C ARG A 64 -10.33 15.96 7.37
N LEU A 65 -9.75 14.97 6.67
CA LEU A 65 -8.89 15.24 5.52
C LEU A 65 -9.68 15.85 4.36
N CYS A 66 -10.89 15.37 4.08
CA CYS A 66 -11.77 15.99 3.09
C CYS A 66 -12.08 17.45 3.44
N THR A 67 -12.48 17.75 4.69
CA THR A 67 -12.76 19.14 5.09
C THR A 67 -11.52 20.03 4.98
N ASN A 68 -10.33 19.52 5.32
CA ASN A 68 -9.10 20.27 5.17
C ASN A 68 -8.78 20.53 3.69
N LEU A 69 -8.97 19.55 2.81
CA LEU A 69 -8.79 19.74 1.36
C LEU A 69 -9.75 20.81 0.83
N ASP A 70 -11.03 20.79 1.23
CA ASP A 70 -12.01 21.79 0.80
C ASP A 70 -11.59 23.21 1.25
N THR A 71 -11.08 23.36 2.48
CA THR A 71 -10.55 24.65 2.95
C THR A 71 -9.34 25.12 2.14
N LYS A 72 -8.43 24.20 1.77
CA LYS A 72 -7.26 24.53 0.94
C LYS A 72 -7.65 24.89 -0.49
N LEU A 73 -8.65 24.23 -1.06
CA LEU A 73 -9.19 24.61 -2.37
C LEU A 73 -9.82 26.01 -2.33
N ALA A 74 -10.53 26.36 -1.26
CA ALA A 74 -11.08 27.70 -1.07
C ALA A 74 -9.99 28.77 -0.92
N GLU A 75 -8.93 28.49 -0.15
CA GLU A 75 -7.76 29.37 -0.01
C GLU A 75 -7.06 29.59 -1.36
N LEU A 76 -6.81 28.53 -2.13
CA LEU A 76 -6.21 28.61 -3.47
C LEU A 76 -7.06 29.46 -4.41
N ALA A 77 -8.39 29.28 -4.40
CA ALA A 77 -9.29 30.12 -5.20
C ALA A 77 -9.24 31.60 -4.80
N ARG A 78 -9.05 31.90 -3.50
CA ARG A 78 -8.89 33.27 -3.00
C ARG A 78 -7.57 33.88 -3.46
N LEU A 79 -6.46 33.13 -3.31
CA LEU A 79 -5.13 33.57 -3.74
C LEU A 79 -5.07 33.78 -5.25
N HIS A 80 -5.73 32.94 -6.04
CA HIS A 80 -5.81 33.11 -7.49
C HIS A 80 -6.54 34.40 -7.89
N LYS A 81 -7.65 34.73 -7.21
CA LYS A 81 -8.34 36.02 -7.42
C LYS A 81 -7.48 37.22 -7.04
N GLU A 82 -6.70 37.09 -5.97
CA GLU A 82 -5.76 38.14 -5.55
C GLU A 82 -4.63 38.31 -6.57
N GLN A 83 -4.11 37.21 -7.12
CA GLN A 83 -3.12 37.23 -8.19
C GLN A 83 -3.65 37.93 -9.45
N GLU A 84 -4.86 37.62 -9.88
CA GLU A 84 -5.50 38.32 -11.02
C GLU A 84 -5.66 39.81 -10.74
N ARG A 85 -6.11 40.19 -9.53
CA ARG A 85 -6.21 41.61 -9.15
C ARG A 85 -4.87 42.33 -9.20
N LEU A 86 -3.80 41.70 -8.71
CA LEU A 86 -2.45 42.26 -8.75
C LEU A 86 -1.91 42.37 -10.19
N ARG A 87 -2.26 41.42 -11.08
CA ARG A 87 -1.95 41.51 -12.51
C ARG A 87 -2.63 42.72 -13.15
N ASP A 88 -3.91 42.94 -12.87
CA ASP A 88 -4.64 44.11 -13.37
C ASP A 88 -4.05 45.43 -12.83
N ASP A 89 -3.70 45.46 -11.54
CA ASP A 89 -3.04 46.61 -10.93
C ASP A 89 -1.67 46.91 -11.59
N LEU A 90 -0.87 45.88 -11.87
CA LEU A 90 0.40 46.00 -12.59
C LEU A 90 0.20 46.50 -14.03
N ALA A 91 -0.74 45.92 -14.77
CA ALA A 91 -1.07 46.37 -16.12
C ALA A 91 -1.52 47.83 -16.14
N SER A 92 -2.30 48.27 -15.14
CA SER A 92 -2.70 49.67 -15.00
C SER A 92 -1.52 50.61 -14.72
N ARG A 93 -0.54 50.15 -13.93
CA ARG A 93 0.70 50.90 -13.63
C ARG A 93 1.57 51.00 -14.87
N ASP A 94 1.70 49.94 -15.65
CA ASP A 94 2.45 49.94 -16.91
C ASP A 94 1.88 50.95 -17.92
N ILE A 95 0.54 51.04 -18.02
CA ILE A 95 -0.11 52.04 -18.87
C ILE A 95 0.26 53.46 -18.41
N LYS A 96 0.21 53.73 -17.09
CA LYS A 96 0.57 55.04 -16.52
C LYS A 96 2.05 55.37 -16.75
N ILE A 97 2.95 54.40 -16.59
CA ILE A 97 4.38 54.56 -16.85
C ILE A 97 4.61 54.90 -18.32
N LYS A 98 4.00 54.17 -19.25
CA LYS A 98 4.10 54.45 -20.69
C LYS A 98 3.59 55.85 -21.03
N TRP A 99 2.48 56.28 -20.42
CA TRP A 99 1.96 57.64 -20.60
C TRP A 99 2.95 58.69 -20.09
N ALA A 100 3.50 58.51 -18.89
CA ALA A 100 4.49 59.41 -18.31
C ALA A 100 5.79 59.47 -19.13
N GLN A 101 6.27 58.32 -19.62
CA GLN A 101 7.44 58.24 -20.52
C GLN A 101 7.20 58.98 -21.83
N ASN A 102 6.03 58.82 -22.44
CA ASN A 102 5.70 59.52 -23.68
C ASN A 102 5.61 61.03 -23.45
N LYS A 103 5.01 61.45 -22.33
CA LYS A 103 4.94 62.86 -21.96
C LYS A 103 6.33 63.47 -21.70
N LEU A 104 7.20 62.76 -20.99
CA LEU A 104 8.59 63.19 -20.80
C LEU A 104 9.31 63.34 -22.14
N ARG A 105 9.13 62.38 -23.06
CA ARG A 105 9.72 62.45 -24.40
C ARG A 105 9.24 63.69 -25.18
N THR A 106 7.95 64.02 -25.12
CA THR A 106 7.44 65.24 -25.76
C THR A 106 8.06 66.52 -25.17
N GLU A 107 8.24 66.57 -23.85
CA GLU A 107 8.90 67.72 -23.19
C GLU A 107 10.39 67.81 -23.57
N VAL A 108 11.10 66.67 -23.67
CA VAL A 108 12.50 66.62 -24.11
C VAL A 108 12.65 67.12 -25.55
N ASP A 109 11.76 66.71 -26.45
CA ASP A 109 11.80 67.14 -27.85
C ASP A 109 11.47 68.64 -27.97
N ALA A 110 10.51 69.16 -27.20
CA ALA A 110 10.24 70.59 -27.10
C ALA A 110 11.46 71.37 -26.56
N HIS A 111 12.15 70.84 -25.54
CA HIS A 111 13.34 71.47 -25.00
C HIS A 111 14.47 71.56 -26.05
N LYS A 112 14.73 70.48 -26.80
CA LYS A 112 15.71 70.48 -27.90
C LYS A 112 15.40 71.54 -28.94
N GLU A 113 14.13 71.72 -29.30
CA GLU A 113 13.72 72.77 -30.25
C GLU A 113 14.00 74.17 -29.68
N THR A 114 13.66 74.42 -28.41
CA THR A 114 13.96 75.71 -27.76
C THR A 114 15.45 75.98 -27.64
N GLN A 115 16.25 74.95 -27.34
CA GLN A 115 17.70 75.04 -27.30
C GLN A 115 18.29 75.40 -28.67
N GLY A 116 17.84 74.74 -29.75
CA GLY A 116 18.29 75.07 -31.10
C GLY A 116 17.94 76.50 -31.52
N ARG A 117 16.76 77.01 -31.13
CA ARG A 117 16.38 78.42 -31.37
C ARG A 117 17.27 79.40 -30.60
N LEU A 118 17.64 79.07 -29.36
CA LEU A 118 18.56 79.87 -28.56
C LEU A 118 19.96 79.94 -29.19
N GLU A 119 20.50 78.80 -29.64
CA GLU A 119 21.79 78.73 -30.32
C GLU A 119 21.81 79.59 -31.60
N GLN A 120 20.73 79.56 -32.40
CA GLN A 120 20.59 80.43 -33.58
C GLN A 120 20.53 81.93 -33.22
N ALA A 121 19.82 82.30 -32.14
CA ALA A 121 19.78 83.68 -31.67
C ALA A 121 21.15 84.17 -31.18
N GLN A 122 21.91 83.29 -30.51
CA GLN A 122 23.27 83.58 -30.05
C GLN A 122 24.23 83.79 -31.22
N LEU A 123 24.13 83.00 -32.29
CA LEU A 123 24.91 83.18 -33.52
C LEU A 123 24.63 84.55 -34.16
N ARG A 124 23.36 84.93 -34.34
CA ARG A 124 22.99 86.26 -34.89
C ARG A 124 23.53 87.42 -34.05
N LEU A 125 23.55 87.28 -32.73
CA LEU A 125 24.13 88.29 -31.83
C LEU A 125 25.65 88.41 -31.98
N ARG A 126 26.36 87.34 -32.34
CA ARG A 126 27.80 87.39 -32.65
C ARG A 126 28.04 88.13 -33.96
N ASP A 127 27.30 87.79 -35.01
CA ASP A 127 27.45 88.43 -36.33
C ASP A 127 27.24 89.96 -36.24
N LEU A 128 26.17 90.40 -35.55
CA LEU A 128 25.89 91.83 -35.34
C LEU A 128 26.97 92.55 -34.52
N ARG A 129 27.65 91.86 -33.61
CA ARG A 129 28.77 92.43 -32.84
C ARG A 129 29.99 92.65 -33.73
N GLU A 130 30.31 91.69 -34.59
CA GLU A 130 31.43 91.77 -35.53
C GLU A 130 31.22 92.90 -36.57
N GLU A 131 30.00 93.08 -37.05
CA GLU A 131 29.62 94.21 -37.93
C GLU A 131 29.80 95.57 -37.23
N ALA A 132 29.37 95.69 -35.96
CA ALA A 132 29.54 96.92 -35.19
C ALA A 132 31.02 97.25 -34.91
N ASP A 133 31.86 96.23 -34.72
CA ASP A 133 33.31 96.38 -34.58
C ASP A 133 33.98 96.85 -35.87
N GLN A 134 33.51 96.39 -37.03
CA GLN A 134 34.04 96.82 -38.33
C GLN A 134 33.77 98.31 -38.59
N VAL A 135 32.54 98.79 -38.33
CA VAL A 135 32.18 100.21 -38.48
C VAL A 135 33.03 101.12 -37.59
N ARG A 136 33.35 100.68 -36.36
CA ARG A 136 34.23 101.41 -35.45
C ARG A 136 35.64 101.59 -36.03
N ARG A 137 36.18 100.56 -36.72
CA ARG A 137 37.51 100.63 -37.35
C ARG A 137 37.51 101.59 -38.54
N ASP A 138 36.48 101.54 -39.37
CA ASP A 138 36.35 102.40 -40.56
C ASP A 138 36.24 103.89 -40.18
N CYS A 139 35.59 104.22 -39.05
CA CYS A 139 35.56 105.59 -38.52
C CYS A 139 36.93 106.08 -38.02
N HIS A 140 37.79 105.20 -37.50
CA HIS A 140 39.12 105.57 -37.00
C HIS A 140 40.13 105.83 -38.13
N GLU A 141 39.94 105.27 -39.33
CA GLU A 141 40.81 105.52 -40.48
C GLU A 141 40.55 106.86 -41.18
N MET A 142 39.32 107.39 -41.11
CA MET A 142 38.98 108.70 -41.68
C MET A 142 39.60 109.90 -40.92
N LEU A 143 39.76 109.80 -39.60
CA LEU A 143 40.31 110.90 -38.77
C LEU A 143 41.83 111.08 -38.90
N ARG A 144 42.53 110.22 -39.66
CA ARG A 144 44.00 110.21 -39.75
C ARG A 144 44.60 111.06 -40.89
N ARG A 145 43.80 111.83 -41.64
CA ARG A 145 44.17 112.41 -42.96
C ARG A 145 44.30 113.94 -43.07
N GLU A 146 44.19 114.76 -42.01
CA GLU A 146 44.26 116.24 -42.16
C GLU A 146 45.22 116.94 -41.18
N GLY A 147 46.14 117.78 -41.71
CA GLY A 147 46.62 119.01 -41.05
C GLY A 147 48.14 119.21 -40.82
N SER A 148 48.76 120.10 -41.61
CA SER A 148 49.94 120.96 -41.31
C SER A 148 49.84 122.20 -42.24
N PRO A 149 50.46 123.41 -42.04
CA PRO A 149 51.82 123.70 -41.52
C PRO A 149 51.94 124.99 -40.65
N ASP A 150 53.17 125.41 -40.30
CA ASP A 150 53.47 126.49 -39.35
C ASP A 150 54.62 127.45 -39.77
N SER A 151 54.82 128.51 -38.96
CA SER A 151 56.00 129.39 -38.73
C SER A 151 56.15 130.76 -39.42
N ARG A 152 55.94 131.83 -38.62
CA ARG A 152 56.80 133.05 -38.45
C ARG A 152 56.46 133.81 -37.14
N ARG A 153 56.46 133.14 -35.99
CA ARG A 153 56.21 133.74 -34.66
C ARG A 153 57.34 133.39 -33.66
N ASP A 154 58.46 132.87 -34.21
CA ASP A 154 59.52 132.05 -33.59
C ASP A 154 60.38 132.69 -32.48
N GLU A 155 60.05 133.88 -31.98
CA GLU A 155 60.87 134.59 -30.97
C GLU A 155 60.08 135.17 -29.79
N LEU A 156 58.77 135.43 -29.93
CA LEU A 156 57.85 135.44 -28.77
C LEU A 156 57.45 134.00 -28.39
N ASP A 157 57.54 133.12 -29.38
CA ASP A 157 57.41 131.69 -29.27
C ASP A 157 58.52 131.08 -28.42
N GLN A 158 59.75 131.59 -28.27
CA GLN A 158 60.76 130.88 -27.46
C GLN A 158 60.52 130.94 -25.93
N LEU A 159 59.91 132.01 -25.43
CA LEU A 159 59.55 132.15 -24.01
C LEU A 159 58.13 131.64 -23.73
N ARG A 160 57.20 131.77 -24.69
CA ARG A 160 55.97 130.98 -24.69
C ARG A 160 56.27 129.49 -24.81
N LEU A 161 57.22 129.06 -25.63
CA LEU A 161 57.67 127.66 -25.77
C LEU A 161 58.28 127.13 -24.49
N ARG A 162 58.90 127.95 -23.64
CA ARG A 162 59.43 127.45 -22.36
C ARG A 162 58.32 127.27 -21.33
N LEU A 163 57.37 128.20 -21.26
CA LEU A 163 56.20 128.06 -20.39
C LEU A 163 55.25 126.99 -20.94
N GLU A 164 54.99 126.96 -22.24
CA GLU A 164 54.30 125.89 -22.96
C GLU A 164 55.09 124.59 -22.89
N ALA A 165 56.41 124.53 -22.93
CA ALA A 165 57.15 123.28 -22.74
C ALA A 165 57.01 122.77 -21.31
N SER A 166 57.05 123.66 -20.30
CA SER A 166 56.78 123.30 -18.91
C SER A 166 55.33 122.89 -18.70
N LEU A 167 54.36 123.60 -19.31
CA LEU A 167 52.93 123.31 -19.22
C LEU A 167 52.60 122.03 -20.00
N ASN A 168 53.22 121.83 -21.16
CA ASN A 168 53.14 120.61 -21.97
C ASN A 168 53.83 119.45 -21.27
N GLN A 169 54.89 119.68 -20.50
CA GLN A 169 55.52 118.67 -19.66
C GLN A 169 54.63 118.30 -18.48
N GLU A 170 54.02 119.27 -17.79
CA GLU A 170 53.00 119.03 -16.76
C GLU A 170 51.75 118.34 -17.35
N HIS A 171 51.28 118.75 -18.52
CA HIS A 171 50.19 118.08 -19.24
C HIS A 171 50.58 116.68 -19.72
N ALA A 172 51.83 116.47 -20.16
CA ALA A 172 52.32 115.15 -20.54
C ALA A 172 52.48 114.23 -19.33
N LEU A 173 52.93 114.74 -18.20
CA LEU A 173 52.99 114.00 -16.93
C LEU A 173 51.58 113.70 -16.42
N THR A 174 50.65 114.66 -16.47
CA THR A 174 49.24 114.46 -16.12
C THR A 174 48.61 113.42 -17.03
N ALA A 175 48.79 113.54 -18.35
CA ALA A 175 48.32 112.55 -19.31
C ALA A 175 48.95 111.17 -19.08
N LYS A 176 50.21 111.12 -18.65
CA LYS A 176 50.88 109.86 -18.31
C LYS A 176 50.35 109.25 -17.00
N VAL A 177 50.04 110.07 -16.00
CA VAL A 177 49.39 109.64 -14.76
C VAL A 177 47.99 109.12 -15.07
N GLU A 178 47.19 109.86 -15.83
CA GLU A 178 45.86 109.39 -16.25
C GLU A 178 45.95 108.11 -17.10
N GLN A 179 46.96 107.97 -17.96
CA GLN A 179 47.20 106.74 -18.72
C GLN A 179 47.52 105.58 -17.76
N LEU A 180 48.42 105.78 -16.80
CA LEU A 180 48.78 104.75 -15.80
C LEU A 180 47.60 104.41 -14.88
N GLU A 181 46.74 105.37 -14.56
CA GLU A 181 45.50 105.14 -13.80
C GLU A 181 44.47 104.35 -14.62
N ARG A 182 44.33 104.66 -15.91
CA ARG A 182 43.49 103.85 -16.84
C ARG A 182 44.04 102.43 -16.93
N GLU A 183 45.33 102.26 -17.19
CA GLU A 183 46.00 100.95 -17.26
C GLU A 183 45.86 100.18 -15.95
N ARG A 184 46.01 100.84 -14.79
CA ARG A 184 45.79 100.24 -13.48
C ARG A 184 44.34 99.81 -13.29
N SER A 185 43.37 100.63 -13.69
CA SER A 185 41.94 100.29 -13.61
C SER A 185 41.57 99.10 -14.50
N GLU A 186 42.17 99.00 -15.69
CA GLU A 186 42.01 97.87 -16.61
C GLU A 186 42.65 96.60 -16.04
N GLN A 187 43.82 96.71 -15.42
CA GLN A 187 44.47 95.61 -14.71
C GLN A 187 43.65 95.14 -13.50
N GLU A 188 43.08 96.06 -12.72
CA GLU A 188 42.21 95.71 -11.59
C GLU A 188 40.92 95.01 -12.07
N GLN A 189 40.31 95.49 -13.17
CA GLN A 189 39.13 94.84 -13.77
C GLN A 189 39.45 93.45 -14.34
N THR A 190 40.59 93.28 -15.01
CA THR A 190 41.01 91.97 -15.53
C THR A 190 41.36 91.00 -14.41
N LEU A 191 42.02 91.45 -13.35
CA LEU A 191 42.25 90.64 -12.15
C LEU A 191 40.95 90.24 -11.46
N ALA A 192 39.96 91.14 -11.39
CA ALA A 192 38.65 90.80 -10.84
C ALA A 192 37.93 89.74 -11.69
N ARG A 193 37.98 89.85 -13.02
CA ARG A 193 37.43 88.84 -13.94
C ARG A 193 38.12 87.49 -13.78
N LEU A 194 39.45 87.46 -13.76
CA LEU A 194 40.22 86.22 -13.58
C LEU A 194 39.95 85.55 -12.23
N LYS A 195 39.75 86.33 -11.15
CA LYS A 195 39.34 85.79 -9.85
C LYS A 195 37.96 85.17 -9.91
N GLN A 196 37.00 85.84 -10.54
CA GLN A 196 35.66 85.31 -10.73
C GLN A 196 35.66 84.01 -11.55
N GLU A 197 36.42 83.98 -12.65
CA GLU A 197 36.60 82.77 -13.48
C GLU A 197 37.24 81.61 -12.69
N LEU A 198 38.19 81.92 -11.79
CA LEU A 198 38.81 80.92 -10.91
C LEU A 198 37.81 80.37 -9.89
N ASP A 199 37.00 81.24 -9.28
CA ASP A 199 35.95 80.84 -8.34
C ASP A 199 34.89 79.99 -9.04
N ASP A 200 34.43 80.39 -10.24
CA ASP A 200 33.49 79.63 -11.06
C ASP A 200 34.05 78.25 -11.43
N LYS A 201 35.34 78.18 -11.82
CA LYS A 201 36.03 76.92 -12.12
C LYS A 201 36.09 76.01 -10.89
N SER A 202 36.40 76.55 -9.71
CA SER A 202 36.43 75.78 -8.47
C SER A 202 35.04 75.24 -8.09
N GLY A 203 33.98 76.02 -8.37
CA GLY A 203 32.59 75.60 -8.20
C GLY A 203 32.22 74.45 -9.14
N LEU A 204 32.63 74.52 -10.40
CA LEU A 204 32.43 73.45 -11.38
C LEU A 204 33.21 72.17 -11.03
N GLU A 205 34.43 72.28 -10.51
CA GLU A 205 35.22 71.13 -10.05
C GLU A 205 34.51 70.40 -8.89
N LEU A 206 33.94 71.13 -7.93
CA LEU A 206 33.16 70.54 -6.85
C LEU A 206 31.85 69.89 -7.34
N GLN A 207 31.17 70.50 -8.31
CA GLN A 207 29.99 69.90 -8.94
C GLN A 207 30.34 68.62 -9.68
N LEU A 208 31.42 68.61 -10.45
CA LEU A 208 31.90 67.42 -11.15
C LEU A 208 32.25 66.29 -10.17
N ALA A 209 32.89 66.60 -9.04
CA ALA A 209 33.17 65.61 -8.00
C ALA A 209 31.89 64.99 -7.43
N ARG A 210 30.87 65.82 -7.12
CA ARG A 210 29.57 65.34 -6.62
C ARG A 210 28.83 64.46 -7.64
N GLU A 211 28.85 64.84 -8.92
CA GLU A 211 28.21 64.03 -9.96
C GLU A 211 28.96 62.71 -10.20
N ARG A 212 30.29 62.67 -10.05
CA ARG A 212 31.06 61.42 -10.06
C ARG A 212 30.67 60.50 -8.90
N GLU A 213 30.61 61.02 -7.67
CA GLU A 213 30.20 60.22 -6.51
C GLU A 213 28.77 59.67 -6.68
N LYS A 214 27.85 60.46 -7.24
CA LYS A 214 26.49 59.97 -7.56
C LYS A 214 26.51 58.90 -8.65
N ALA A 215 27.32 59.06 -9.68
CA ALA A 215 27.47 58.07 -10.74
C ALA A 215 28.00 56.74 -10.17
N ASP A 216 29.06 56.80 -9.37
CA ASP A 216 29.66 55.63 -8.71
C ASP A 216 28.65 54.94 -7.78
N ALA A 217 27.88 55.71 -6.99
CA ALA A 217 26.82 55.16 -6.14
C ALA A 217 25.71 54.48 -6.95
N SER A 218 25.27 55.09 -8.05
CA SER A 218 24.26 54.51 -8.94
C SER A 218 24.75 53.24 -9.65
N GLN A 219 26.04 53.20 -10.01
CA GLN A 219 26.66 52.03 -10.60
C GLN A 219 26.76 50.88 -9.60
N ALA A 220 27.18 51.15 -8.36
CA ALA A 220 27.21 50.16 -7.30
C ALA A 220 25.81 49.59 -6.99
N GLU A 221 24.77 50.43 -7.02
CA GLU A 221 23.39 49.98 -6.86
C GLU A 221 22.92 49.12 -8.04
N ALA A 222 23.26 49.50 -9.28
CA ALA A 222 22.94 48.70 -10.46
C ALA A 222 23.63 47.32 -10.43
N GLU A 223 24.89 47.26 -10.01
CA GLU A 223 25.62 46.00 -9.82
C GLU A 223 24.99 45.14 -8.73
N ARG A 224 24.60 45.73 -7.59
CA ARG A 224 23.88 45.02 -6.52
C ARG A 224 22.54 44.46 -7.00
N LEU A 225 21.76 45.24 -7.74
CA LEU A 225 20.49 44.79 -8.32
C LEU A 225 20.72 43.69 -9.36
N GLY A 226 21.79 43.78 -10.15
CA GLY A 226 22.19 42.73 -11.09
C GLY A 226 22.56 41.42 -10.41
N GLN A 227 23.29 41.47 -9.30
CA GLN A 227 23.60 40.29 -8.48
C GLN A 227 22.35 39.67 -7.88
N ALA A 228 21.48 40.49 -7.27
CA ALA A 228 20.21 40.01 -6.71
C ALA A 228 19.30 39.38 -7.78
N ALA A 229 19.27 39.94 -9.00
CA ALA A 229 18.53 39.37 -10.11
C ALA A 229 19.12 38.02 -10.57
N ALA A 230 20.45 37.89 -10.61
CA ALA A 230 21.12 36.64 -10.96
C ALA A 230 20.87 35.54 -9.90
N GLU A 231 20.91 35.89 -8.61
CA GLU A 231 20.58 34.98 -7.51
C GLU A 231 19.12 34.52 -7.60
N ALA A 232 18.17 35.45 -7.79
CA ALA A 232 16.76 35.11 -7.96
C ALA A 232 16.50 34.22 -9.19
N GLN A 233 17.24 34.43 -10.29
CA GLN A 233 17.17 33.58 -11.48
C GLN A 233 17.67 32.16 -11.17
N ALA A 234 18.79 32.02 -10.45
CA ALA A 234 19.32 30.72 -10.04
C ALA A 234 18.36 29.97 -9.11
N ASP A 235 17.70 30.67 -8.17
CA ASP A 235 16.69 30.10 -7.28
C ASP A 235 15.45 29.63 -8.05
N LEU A 236 14.99 30.39 -9.06
CA LEU A 236 13.89 29.98 -9.94
C LEU A 236 14.24 28.72 -10.73
N GLU A 237 15.44 28.65 -11.30
CA GLU A 237 15.92 27.45 -12.00
C GLU A 237 16.00 26.24 -11.06
N ALA A 238 16.48 26.41 -9.83
CA ALA A 238 16.50 25.37 -8.81
C ALA A 238 15.08 24.92 -8.38
N CYS A 239 14.10 25.83 -8.41
CA CYS A 239 12.71 25.47 -8.15
C CYS A 239 12.12 24.65 -9.31
N HIS A 240 12.40 25.03 -10.56
CA HIS A 240 11.94 24.29 -11.74
C HIS A 240 12.55 22.89 -11.82
N THR A 241 13.82 22.70 -11.46
CA THR A 241 14.42 21.36 -11.40
C THR A 241 13.75 20.48 -10.35
N LYS A 242 13.50 21.00 -9.15
CA LYS A 242 12.76 20.29 -8.10
C LYS A 242 11.32 19.98 -8.52
N GLU A 243 10.64 20.91 -9.18
CA GLU A 243 9.29 20.70 -9.72
C GLU A 243 9.29 19.56 -10.75
N ALA A 244 10.26 19.54 -11.67
CA ALA A 244 10.40 18.47 -12.65
C ALA A 244 10.66 17.09 -12.00
N GLU A 245 11.49 17.04 -10.96
CA GLU A 245 11.74 15.81 -10.18
C GLU A 245 10.48 15.31 -9.47
N LEU A 246 9.70 16.20 -8.85
CA LEU A 246 8.44 15.86 -8.20
C LEU A 246 7.38 15.39 -9.22
N LEU A 247 7.32 16.00 -10.40
CA LEU A 247 6.45 15.56 -11.48
C LEU A 247 6.84 14.18 -11.99
N LEU A 248 8.14 13.91 -12.18
CA LEU A 248 8.63 12.59 -12.58
C LEU A 248 8.32 11.53 -11.53
N PHE A 249 8.53 11.85 -10.24
CA PHE A 249 8.18 10.96 -9.14
C PHE A 249 6.67 10.64 -9.12
N THR A 250 5.83 11.67 -9.31
CA THR A 250 4.38 11.52 -9.37
C THR A 250 3.95 10.66 -10.57
N GLN A 251 4.59 10.84 -11.73
CA GLN A 251 4.36 10.02 -12.92
C GLN A 251 4.71 8.55 -12.66
N GLN A 252 5.87 8.28 -12.06
CA GLN A 252 6.31 6.93 -11.73
C GLN A 252 5.35 6.25 -10.72
N LEU A 253 4.96 6.98 -9.67
CA LEU A 253 4.01 6.50 -8.67
C LEU A 253 2.64 6.18 -9.30
N THR A 254 2.15 7.06 -10.17
CA THR A 254 0.88 6.86 -10.88
C THR A 254 0.95 5.66 -11.83
N SER A 255 2.01 5.55 -12.63
CA SER A 255 2.24 4.41 -13.52
C SER A 255 2.28 3.09 -12.74
N ARG A 256 2.99 3.07 -11.61
CA ARG A 256 3.06 1.88 -10.75
C ARG A 256 1.71 1.55 -10.12
N SER A 257 0.95 2.55 -9.69
CA SER A 257 -0.40 2.36 -9.15
C SER A 257 -1.35 1.75 -10.18
N VAL A 258 -1.32 2.24 -11.43
CA VAL A 258 -2.13 1.70 -12.52
C VAL A 258 -1.71 0.26 -12.84
N GLN A 259 -0.41 -0.03 -12.88
CA GLN A 259 0.08 -1.39 -13.09
C GLN A 259 -0.37 -2.34 -11.98
N LEU A 260 -0.22 -1.96 -10.71
CA LEU A 260 -0.68 -2.77 -9.57
C LEU A 260 -2.20 -2.97 -9.58
N GLN A 261 -2.98 -1.97 -9.99
CA GLN A 261 -4.43 -2.09 -10.13
C GLN A 261 -4.82 -3.05 -11.26
N SER A 262 -4.09 -3.04 -12.38
CA SER A 262 -4.26 -4.00 -13.47
C SER A 262 -3.93 -5.42 -13.01
N ASP A 263 -2.78 -5.62 -12.35
CA ASP A 263 -2.36 -6.92 -11.82
C ASP A 263 -3.36 -7.45 -10.78
N HIS A 264 -3.85 -6.57 -9.88
CA HIS A 264 -4.89 -6.92 -8.92
C HIS A 264 -6.19 -7.36 -9.59
N SER A 265 -6.62 -6.65 -10.64
CA SER A 265 -7.82 -7.00 -11.39
C SER A 265 -7.67 -8.36 -12.08
N LEU A 266 -6.52 -8.62 -12.69
CA LEU A 266 -6.22 -9.89 -13.34
C LEU A 266 -6.16 -11.06 -12.35
N LEU A 267 -5.53 -10.85 -11.18
CA LEU A 267 -5.52 -11.84 -10.11
C LEU A 267 -6.92 -12.09 -9.54
N SER A 268 -7.72 -11.04 -9.36
CA SER A 268 -9.11 -11.16 -8.90
C SER A 268 -9.95 -12.01 -9.86
N LEU A 269 -9.83 -11.77 -11.18
CA LEU A 269 -10.51 -12.59 -12.19
C LEU A 269 -10.05 -14.05 -12.14
N LYS A 270 -8.74 -14.29 -11.94
CA LYS A 270 -8.20 -15.64 -11.82
C LYS A 270 -8.71 -16.36 -10.57
N VAL A 271 -8.81 -15.66 -9.44
CA VAL A 271 -9.38 -16.20 -8.20
C VAL A 271 -10.85 -16.56 -8.42
N GLN A 272 -11.64 -15.67 -9.02
CA GLN A 272 -13.04 -15.94 -9.32
C GLN A 272 -13.20 -17.18 -10.22
N GLY A 273 -12.40 -17.31 -11.28
CA GLY A 273 -12.43 -18.49 -12.15
C GLY A 273 -12.10 -19.79 -11.41
N LEU A 274 -11.08 -19.79 -10.54
CA LEU A 274 -10.73 -20.95 -9.72
C LEU A 274 -11.80 -21.28 -8.67
N GLU A 275 -12.50 -20.27 -8.14
CA GLU A 275 -13.64 -20.47 -7.22
C GLU A 275 -14.82 -21.12 -7.94
N GLU A 276 -15.13 -20.68 -9.16
CA GLU A 276 -16.17 -21.29 -10.00
C GLU A 276 -15.83 -22.75 -10.35
N GLU A 277 -14.60 -23.04 -10.76
CA GLU A 277 -14.12 -24.41 -11.00
C GLU A 277 -14.21 -25.28 -9.75
N LYS A 278 -13.81 -24.74 -8.59
CA LYS A 278 -13.92 -25.44 -7.30
C LYS A 278 -15.36 -25.81 -7.00
N VAL A 279 -16.30 -24.86 -7.14
CA VAL A 279 -17.74 -25.10 -6.90
C VAL A 279 -18.27 -26.17 -7.86
N GLN A 280 -17.88 -26.13 -9.13
CA GLN A 280 -18.28 -27.17 -10.10
C GLN A 280 -17.74 -28.56 -9.70
N LEU A 281 -16.48 -28.65 -9.27
CA LEU A 281 -15.90 -29.91 -8.81
C LEU A 281 -16.57 -30.43 -7.52
N GLU A 282 -16.91 -29.54 -6.59
CA GLU A 282 -17.66 -29.89 -5.38
C GLU A 282 -19.06 -30.43 -5.70
N GLN A 283 -19.76 -29.82 -6.67
CA GLN A 283 -21.05 -30.31 -7.15
C GLN A 283 -20.93 -31.69 -7.81
N GLN A 284 -19.93 -31.90 -8.67
CA GLN A 284 -19.67 -33.19 -9.31
C GLN A 284 -19.37 -34.27 -8.27
N LEU A 285 -18.55 -33.96 -7.26
CA LEU A 285 -18.26 -34.87 -6.15
C LEU A 285 -19.53 -35.25 -5.38
N ALA A 286 -20.41 -34.29 -5.11
CA ALA A 286 -21.68 -34.53 -4.43
C ALA A 286 -22.61 -35.46 -5.25
N CYS A 287 -22.72 -35.25 -6.56
CA CYS A 287 -23.47 -36.14 -7.46
C CYS A 287 -22.90 -37.56 -7.44
N LEU A 288 -21.58 -37.72 -7.62
CA LEU A 288 -20.93 -39.03 -7.60
C LEU A 288 -21.08 -39.75 -6.25
N GLN A 289 -21.04 -39.01 -5.14
CA GLN A 289 -21.30 -39.58 -3.81
C GLN A 289 -22.74 -40.07 -3.67
N ARG A 290 -23.70 -39.32 -4.23
CA ARG A 290 -25.10 -39.73 -4.26
C ARG A 290 -25.30 -41.00 -5.08
N ASP A 291 -24.78 -41.04 -6.31
CA ASP A 291 -24.86 -42.21 -7.19
C ASP A 291 -24.22 -43.44 -6.54
N LYS A 292 -23.06 -43.26 -5.88
CA LYS A 292 -22.41 -44.31 -5.11
C LYS A 292 -23.33 -44.86 -4.01
N ALA A 293 -23.94 -43.99 -3.22
CA ALA A 293 -24.85 -44.40 -2.15
C ALA A 293 -26.10 -45.13 -2.68
N GLU A 294 -26.64 -44.68 -3.82
CA GLU A 294 -27.77 -45.32 -4.49
C GLU A 294 -27.40 -46.72 -5.01
N LEU A 295 -26.22 -46.87 -5.60
CA LEU A 295 -25.67 -48.16 -6.05
C LEU A 295 -25.39 -49.11 -4.88
N GLU A 296 -24.78 -48.62 -3.79
CA GLU A 296 -24.54 -49.41 -2.57
C GLU A 296 -25.87 -49.90 -1.99
N ALA A 297 -26.88 -49.04 -1.88
CA ALA A 297 -28.21 -49.42 -1.41
C ALA A 297 -28.89 -50.44 -2.34
N SER A 298 -28.72 -50.30 -3.66
CA SER A 298 -29.24 -51.27 -4.64
C SER A 298 -28.56 -52.63 -4.51
N LEU A 299 -27.24 -52.64 -4.39
CA LEU A 299 -26.45 -53.85 -4.17
C LEU A 299 -26.87 -54.57 -2.89
N GLU A 300 -27.08 -53.84 -1.79
CA GLU A 300 -27.56 -54.44 -0.54
C GLU A 300 -28.95 -55.05 -0.69
N ARG A 301 -29.87 -54.41 -1.42
CA ARG A 301 -31.21 -54.96 -1.68
C ARG A 301 -31.12 -56.26 -2.47
N GLU A 302 -30.32 -56.30 -3.54
CA GLU A 302 -30.07 -57.50 -4.34
C GLU A 302 -29.43 -58.62 -3.51
N GLN A 303 -28.43 -58.31 -2.68
CA GLN A 303 -27.81 -59.28 -1.78
C GLN A 303 -28.83 -59.87 -0.79
N ARG A 304 -29.69 -59.03 -0.19
CA ARG A 304 -30.76 -59.50 0.71
C ARG A 304 -31.78 -60.38 -0.02
N GLN A 305 -32.19 -60.01 -1.23
CA GLN A 305 -33.11 -60.81 -2.06
C GLN A 305 -32.51 -62.16 -2.40
N ARG A 306 -31.28 -62.20 -2.93
CA ARG A 306 -30.58 -63.46 -3.24
C ARG A 306 -30.36 -64.32 -2.01
N HIS A 307 -30.04 -63.73 -0.86
CA HIS A 307 -29.89 -64.46 0.39
C HIS A 307 -31.23 -65.08 0.82
N HIS A 308 -32.33 -64.33 0.74
CA HIS A 308 -33.66 -64.83 1.04
C HIS A 308 -34.09 -65.98 0.10
N GLU A 309 -33.87 -65.83 -1.21
CA GLU A 309 -34.13 -66.89 -2.20
C GLU A 309 -33.31 -68.15 -1.92
N THR A 310 -32.01 -67.99 -1.64
CA THR A 310 -31.10 -69.10 -1.30
C THR A 310 -31.59 -69.83 -0.05
N GLN A 311 -32.02 -69.11 1.00
CA GLN A 311 -32.60 -69.71 2.20
C GLN A 311 -33.88 -70.48 1.89
N LEU A 312 -34.77 -69.92 1.06
CA LEU A 312 -36.03 -70.56 0.68
C LEU A 312 -35.77 -71.84 -0.12
N LEU A 313 -34.86 -71.80 -1.09
CA LEU A 313 -34.45 -72.98 -1.87
C LEU A 313 -33.80 -74.04 -0.98
N THR A 314 -32.95 -73.65 -0.04
CA THR A 314 -32.34 -74.57 0.94
C THR A 314 -33.40 -75.25 1.80
N ARG A 315 -34.41 -74.51 2.27
CA ARG A 315 -35.55 -75.09 3.02
C ARG A 315 -36.35 -76.08 2.17
N LYS A 316 -36.73 -75.68 0.95
CA LYS A 316 -37.46 -76.55 0.02
C LYS A 316 -36.67 -77.82 -0.30
N LEU A 317 -35.36 -77.72 -0.52
CA LEU A 317 -34.48 -78.85 -0.75
C LEU A 317 -34.44 -79.78 0.47
N ALA A 318 -34.27 -79.24 1.67
CA ALA A 318 -34.28 -80.02 2.90
C ALA A 318 -35.61 -80.76 3.12
N ASP A 319 -36.74 -80.12 2.84
CA ASP A 319 -38.07 -80.74 2.94
C ASP A 319 -38.24 -81.88 1.91
N LYS A 320 -37.73 -81.68 0.68
CA LYS A 320 -37.72 -82.72 -0.36
C LYS A 320 -36.80 -83.89 0.00
N CYS A 321 -35.61 -83.64 0.54
CA CYS A 321 -34.72 -84.68 1.05
C CYS A 321 -35.40 -85.50 2.15
N ARG A 322 -36.01 -84.84 3.15
CA ARG A 322 -36.77 -85.53 4.22
C ARG A 322 -37.93 -86.35 3.67
N ALA A 323 -38.63 -85.87 2.65
CA ALA A 323 -39.71 -86.62 2.01
C ALA A 323 -39.17 -87.84 1.24
N ALA A 324 -38.05 -87.68 0.54
CA ALA A 324 -37.36 -88.79 -0.13
C ALA A 324 -36.90 -89.84 0.89
N ASP A 325 -36.24 -89.44 1.98
CA ASP A 325 -35.81 -90.34 3.05
C ASP A 325 -36.98 -91.14 3.63
N LYS A 326 -38.12 -90.48 3.89
CA LYS A 326 -39.35 -91.15 4.37
C LYS A 326 -39.90 -92.16 3.35
N LEU A 327 -39.85 -91.85 2.06
CA LEU A 327 -40.29 -92.77 1.01
C LEU A 327 -39.32 -93.95 0.88
N THR A 328 -38.01 -93.72 0.99
CA THR A 328 -36.99 -94.77 1.00
C THR A 328 -37.20 -95.74 2.16
N VAL A 329 -37.41 -95.23 3.38
CA VAL A 329 -37.72 -96.08 4.55
C VAL A 329 -38.99 -96.91 4.33
N ARG A 330 -40.08 -96.31 3.82
CA ARG A 330 -41.31 -97.06 3.50
C ARG A 330 -41.11 -98.11 2.42
N LEU A 331 -40.28 -97.82 1.43
CA LEU A 331 -39.95 -98.76 0.36
C LEU A 331 -39.17 -99.96 0.93
N GLU A 332 -38.20 -99.71 1.80
CA GLU A 332 -37.46 -100.76 2.52
C GLU A 332 -38.38 -101.60 3.41
N GLU A 333 -39.29 -100.98 4.15
CA GLU A 333 -40.31 -101.67 4.95
C GLU A 333 -41.19 -102.59 4.08
N ALA A 334 -41.75 -102.06 2.99
CA ALA A 334 -42.59 -102.81 2.06
C ALA A 334 -41.83 -103.96 1.36
N ASP A 335 -40.58 -103.74 0.94
CA ASP A 335 -39.75 -104.79 0.34
C ASP A 335 -39.41 -105.88 1.36
N ASN A 336 -39.17 -105.52 2.63
CA ASN A 336 -38.98 -106.48 3.72
C ASN A 336 -40.25 -107.29 3.99
N GLU A 337 -41.42 -106.64 4.04
CA GLU A 337 -42.73 -107.30 4.16
C GLU A 337 -42.97 -108.27 3.00
N GLN A 338 -42.69 -107.84 1.76
CA GLN A 338 -42.81 -108.69 0.57
C GLN A 338 -41.86 -109.90 0.66
N ARG A 339 -40.60 -109.72 1.06
CA ARG A 339 -39.66 -110.82 1.28
C ARG A 339 -40.12 -111.78 2.38
N VAL A 340 -40.77 -111.28 3.43
CA VAL A 340 -41.36 -112.12 4.49
C VAL A 340 -42.58 -112.89 3.94
N MET A 341 -43.46 -112.24 3.18
CA MET A 341 -44.61 -112.87 2.55
C MET A 341 -44.19 -113.92 1.52
N GLN A 342 -43.20 -113.63 0.67
CA GLN A 342 -42.61 -114.60 -0.26
C GLN A 342 -42.05 -115.81 0.48
N ARG A 343 -41.31 -115.60 1.59
CA ARG A 343 -40.82 -116.70 2.44
C ARG A 343 -41.96 -117.51 3.06
N ARG A 344 -43.03 -116.86 3.53
CA ARG A 344 -44.24 -117.52 4.04
C ARG A 344 -44.94 -118.34 2.97
N HIS A 345 -45.24 -117.74 1.81
CA HIS A 345 -45.85 -118.44 0.67
C HIS A 345 -45.00 -119.62 0.21
N LEU A 346 -43.68 -119.45 0.11
CA LEU A 346 -42.77 -120.54 -0.22
C LEU A 346 -42.83 -121.68 0.81
N SER A 347 -42.88 -121.36 2.10
CA SER A 347 -43.05 -122.36 3.15
C SER A 347 -44.41 -123.06 3.06
N SER A 348 -45.51 -122.34 2.85
CA SER A 348 -46.84 -122.92 2.66
C SER A 348 -46.93 -123.80 1.41
N VAL A 349 -46.33 -123.38 0.29
CA VAL A 349 -46.24 -124.20 -0.93
C VAL A 349 -45.42 -125.47 -0.66
N LYS A 350 -44.32 -125.38 0.10
CA LYS A 350 -43.54 -126.56 0.51
C LYS A 350 -44.35 -127.49 1.42
N GLU A 351 -45.16 -126.98 2.32
CA GLU A 351 -46.08 -127.78 3.16
C GLU A 351 -47.15 -128.47 2.31
N LEU A 352 -47.85 -127.73 1.47
CA LEU A 352 -48.83 -128.28 0.52
C LEU A 352 -48.19 -129.33 -0.41
N ALA A 353 -46.95 -129.11 -0.86
CA ALA A 353 -46.22 -130.08 -1.68
C ALA A 353 -45.87 -131.34 -0.88
N ARG A 354 -45.54 -131.23 0.42
CA ARG A 354 -45.34 -132.39 1.30
C ARG A 354 -46.65 -133.14 1.55
N GLU A 355 -47.76 -132.44 1.71
CA GLU A 355 -49.10 -133.04 1.81
C GLU A 355 -49.50 -133.76 0.52
N LEU A 356 -49.29 -133.12 -0.63
CA LEU A 356 -49.48 -133.74 -1.95
C LEU A 356 -48.56 -134.95 -2.16
N GLN A 357 -47.30 -134.90 -1.73
CA GLN A 357 -46.40 -136.05 -1.75
C GLN A 357 -46.85 -137.14 -0.77
N HIS A 358 -47.42 -136.78 0.38
CA HIS A 358 -47.98 -137.75 1.32
C HIS A 358 -49.19 -138.47 0.71
N VAL A 359 -50.09 -137.73 0.06
CA VAL A 359 -51.24 -138.29 -0.69
C VAL A 359 -50.77 -139.11 -1.89
N LYS A 360 -49.78 -138.62 -2.65
CA LYS A 360 -49.15 -139.40 -3.73
C LYS A 360 -48.51 -140.68 -3.23
N ARG A 361 -47.78 -140.67 -2.12
CA ARG A 361 -47.21 -141.90 -1.51
C ARG A 361 -48.28 -142.86 -0.99
N GLN A 362 -49.44 -142.35 -0.56
CA GLN A 362 -50.60 -143.20 -0.25
C GLN A 362 -51.21 -143.80 -1.53
N LEU A 363 -51.20 -143.05 -2.64
CA LEU A 363 -51.64 -143.50 -3.96
C LEU A 363 -50.66 -144.51 -4.59
N GLU A 364 -49.35 -144.27 -4.49
CA GLU A 364 -48.26 -145.16 -4.93
C GLU A 364 -48.23 -146.44 -4.10
N ARG A 365 -48.51 -146.37 -2.79
CA ARG A 365 -48.75 -147.58 -1.95
C ARG A 365 -49.98 -148.39 -2.36
N GLN A 366 -50.90 -147.82 -3.14
CA GLN A 366 -52.02 -148.54 -3.74
C GLN A 366 -51.74 -148.99 -5.18
N GLN A 367 -50.64 -148.54 -5.80
CA GLN A 367 -50.31 -148.81 -7.21
C GLN A 367 -49.02 -149.60 -7.43
N GLU A 368 -48.20 -149.85 -6.41
CA GLU A 368 -47.02 -150.72 -6.52
C GLU A 368 -47.33 -152.19 -6.16
N ALA A 369 -48.07 -152.83 -7.07
CA ALA A 369 -48.15 -154.28 -7.25
C ALA A 369 -47.97 -154.62 -8.74
N ALA A 370 -46.78 -154.35 -9.29
CA ALA A 370 -46.29 -154.92 -10.55
C ALA A 370 -44.77 -154.67 -10.71
N SER A 371 -43.99 -155.76 -10.60
CA SER A 371 -42.80 -156.12 -11.41
C SER A 371 -41.87 -155.00 -11.92
N THR A 372 -40.68 -154.78 -11.34
CA THR A 372 -39.35 -155.46 -11.52
C THR A 372 -38.50 -155.02 -12.73
N GLN A 373 -37.26 -154.59 -12.42
CA GLN A 373 -36.00 -154.65 -13.19
C GLN A 373 -35.93 -153.73 -14.46
N ASP A 374 -34.83 -153.10 -14.88
CA ASP A 374 -33.40 -153.39 -14.70
C ASP A 374 -32.48 -152.17 -15.04
N ALA A 375 -31.27 -152.18 -14.50
CA ALA A 375 -29.93 -151.81 -15.03
C ALA A 375 -29.54 -150.45 -15.71
N SER A 376 -28.45 -149.88 -15.17
CA SER A 376 -27.21 -149.32 -15.81
C SER A 376 -27.03 -147.84 -16.25
N SER A 377 -26.15 -147.16 -15.49
CA SER A 377 -25.15 -146.07 -15.69
C SER A 377 -24.42 -146.01 -17.06
N PRO A 378 -23.52 -145.03 -17.41
CA PRO A 378 -22.77 -144.00 -16.61
C PRO A 378 -22.81 -142.55 -17.19
N GLU A 379 -22.63 -141.47 -16.40
CA GLU A 379 -21.38 -140.67 -16.13
C GLU A 379 -20.65 -140.08 -17.38
N PRO A 380 -19.87 -138.96 -17.33
CA PRO A 380 -19.29 -138.33 -16.12
C PRO A 380 -19.21 -136.77 -16.07
N SER A 381 -18.86 -136.26 -14.87
CA SER A 381 -17.90 -135.18 -14.53
C SER A 381 -17.87 -133.86 -15.36
N SER A 382 -17.81 -132.67 -14.76
CA SER A 382 -16.64 -132.25 -13.95
C SER A 382 -16.95 -131.06 -13.03
N GLN A 383 -16.61 -131.25 -11.76
CA GLN A 383 -16.17 -130.26 -10.77
C GLN A 383 -14.67 -129.92 -11.04
N PRO A 384 -13.87 -129.22 -10.20
CA PRO A 384 -14.15 -128.28 -9.09
C PRO A 384 -13.13 -127.10 -8.99
N SER A 385 -13.20 -126.37 -7.85
CA SER A 385 -12.08 -125.76 -7.08
C SER A 385 -11.43 -124.47 -7.65
N SER A 386 -11.02 -123.46 -6.86
CA SER A 386 -10.47 -123.45 -5.48
C SER A 386 -10.57 -122.03 -4.85
N GLN A 387 -10.51 -121.94 -3.51
CA GLN A 387 -10.12 -120.76 -2.71
C GLN A 387 -8.57 -120.51 -2.80
N PRO A 388 -7.84 -119.68 -2.00
CA PRO A 388 -8.18 -118.62 -1.00
C PRO A 388 -7.29 -117.33 -1.02
N SER A 389 -7.66 -116.34 -0.18
CA SER A 389 -6.85 -115.36 0.61
C SER A 389 -5.69 -114.53 0.01
N SER A 390 -5.75 -113.19 0.14
CA SER A 390 -4.89 -112.32 0.99
C SER A 390 -4.83 -110.85 0.50
N GLN A 391 -4.83 -109.88 1.44
CA GLN A 391 -4.63 -108.41 1.33
C GLN A 391 -3.25 -108.00 0.72
N PRO A 392 -2.82 -106.71 0.51
CA PRO A 392 -3.31 -105.40 1.04
C PRO A 392 -3.22 -104.15 0.10
N LEU A 393 -3.53 -102.95 0.66
CA LEU A 393 -3.15 -101.56 0.25
C LEU A 393 -3.85 -100.99 -1.03
N VAL A 394 -4.33 -99.74 -1.18
CA VAL A 394 -4.18 -98.40 -0.55
C VAL A 394 -5.34 -97.48 -1.02
N GLY A 395 -5.66 -96.43 -0.25
CA GLY A 395 -6.35 -95.19 -0.69
C GLY A 395 -7.83 -95.07 -0.30
N PHE A 396 -8.22 -94.50 0.86
CA PHE A 396 -8.35 -93.04 1.16
C PHE A 396 -9.10 -92.29 0.03
N VAL A 397 -10.27 -91.66 0.20
CA VAL A 397 -10.65 -90.67 1.25
C VAL A 397 -12.18 -90.67 1.45
N ASN A 398 -12.65 -90.78 2.69
CA ASN A 398 -13.65 -89.87 3.29
C ASN A 398 -14.13 -90.44 4.62
N THR A 399 -13.77 -89.78 5.73
CA THR A 399 -14.65 -89.44 6.86
C THR A 399 -13.80 -88.87 8.01
N GLY A 400 -14.31 -87.82 8.63
CA GLY A 400 -13.83 -87.29 9.91
C GLY A 400 -14.04 -85.78 9.95
N ARG A 401 -15.21 -85.27 10.36
CA ARG A 401 -15.73 -85.08 11.73
C ARG A 401 -15.52 -83.63 12.19
N HIS A 402 -16.61 -83.04 12.67
CA HIS A 402 -16.70 -82.14 13.84
C HIS A 402 -15.73 -80.94 13.91
N ASP A 403 -16.26 -79.71 13.86
CA ASP A 403 -16.62 -78.96 15.07
C ASP A 403 -17.19 -77.56 14.77
N LEU A 404 -18.09 -77.11 15.65
CA LEU A 404 -18.52 -75.72 15.82
C LEU A 404 -17.31 -74.83 16.17
N PRO A 405 -17.30 -73.53 15.78
CA PRO A 405 -17.80 -72.49 16.70
C PRO A 405 -18.74 -71.50 15.97
N ALA A 406 -19.82 -71.04 16.61
CA ALA A 406 -19.83 -69.88 17.51
C ALA A 406 -19.51 -68.54 16.82
N SER A 407 -20.55 -67.71 16.80
CA SER A 407 -20.57 -66.25 16.77
C SER A 407 -19.23 -65.56 17.06
N THR A 408 -18.72 -64.84 16.07
CA THR A 408 -17.98 -63.58 16.22
C THR A 408 -18.10 -62.85 14.88
N GLY A 409 -18.62 -61.63 14.89
CA GLY A 409 -18.64 -60.79 13.69
C GLY A 409 -17.21 -60.53 13.20
N PRO A 410 -17.00 -60.30 11.89
CA PRO A 410 -15.76 -59.71 11.45
C PRO A 410 -15.75 -58.27 11.95
N GLU A 411 -15.07 -58.07 13.07
CA GLU A 411 -14.31 -56.86 13.32
C GLU A 411 -13.47 -56.63 12.05
N VAL A 412 -13.91 -55.69 11.22
CA VAL A 412 -13.21 -55.29 10.00
C VAL A 412 -11.90 -54.68 10.47
N GLN A 413 -10.84 -55.48 10.53
CA GLN A 413 -9.49 -54.96 10.59
C GLN A 413 -9.33 -54.07 9.36
N PRO A 414 -9.02 -52.77 9.54
CA PRO A 414 -8.81 -51.89 8.40
C PRO A 414 -7.62 -52.45 7.61
N ASP A 415 -7.85 -52.69 6.32
CA ASP A 415 -6.84 -53.17 5.39
C ASP A 415 -5.55 -52.35 5.58
N VAL A 416 -4.53 -53.00 6.12
CA VAL A 416 -3.25 -52.38 6.50
C VAL A 416 -2.66 -51.60 5.32
N GLN A 417 -2.98 -52.06 4.10
CA GLN A 417 -2.57 -51.44 2.85
C GLN A 417 -3.30 -50.11 2.58
N MET A 418 -4.61 -50.01 2.84
CA MET A 418 -5.35 -48.75 2.75
C MET A 418 -4.92 -47.73 3.82
N LEU A 419 -4.60 -48.21 5.03
CA LEU A 419 -4.04 -47.38 6.10
C LEU A 419 -2.66 -46.84 5.70
N LEU A 420 -1.77 -47.68 5.15
CA LEU A 420 -0.47 -47.25 4.63
C LEU A 420 -0.63 -46.20 3.53
N GLU A 421 -1.52 -46.43 2.56
CA GLU A 421 -1.77 -45.46 1.50
C GLU A 421 -2.33 -44.13 2.03
N ARG A 422 -3.22 -44.19 3.03
CA ARG A 422 -3.76 -42.99 3.68
C ARG A 422 -2.66 -42.25 4.43
N ILE A 423 -1.78 -42.95 5.14
CA ILE A 423 -0.63 -42.37 5.83
C ILE A 423 0.32 -41.71 4.82
N VAL A 424 0.64 -42.36 3.70
CA VAL A 424 1.50 -41.78 2.65
C VAL A 424 0.88 -40.54 2.02
N ARG A 425 -0.44 -40.55 1.75
CA ARG A 425 -1.16 -39.37 1.24
C ARG A 425 -1.16 -38.22 2.24
N LEU A 426 -1.36 -38.52 3.53
CA LEU A 426 -1.28 -37.52 4.60
C LEU A 426 0.14 -36.99 4.76
N GLN A 427 1.17 -37.83 4.72
CA GLN A 427 2.58 -37.42 4.78
C GLN A 427 2.95 -36.51 3.59
N LYS A 428 2.49 -36.82 2.38
CA LYS A 428 2.68 -35.94 1.20
C LYS A 428 1.94 -34.60 1.36
N SER A 429 0.71 -34.62 1.90
CA SER A 429 -0.03 -33.39 2.17
C SER A 429 0.65 -32.53 3.25
N LEU A 430 1.18 -33.18 4.30
CA LEU A 430 1.88 -32.53 5.39
C LEU A 430 3.22 -31.95 4.93
N ALA A 431 3.96 -32.65 4.09
CA ALA A 431 5.18 -32.15 3.45
C ALA A 431 4.89 -30.89 2.60
N ARG A 432 3.87 -30.91 1.74
CA ARG A 432 3.47 -29.72 0.95
C ARG A 432 3.06 -28.53 1.83
N LYS A 433 2.37 -28.79 2.94
CA LYS A 433 2.00 -27.74 3.90
C LYS A 433 3.22 -27.20 4.63
N LYS A 434 4.20 -28.05 4.94
CA LYS A 434 5.47 -27.66 5.53
C LYS A 434 6.28 -26.78 4.59
N ASP A 435 6.46 -27.19 3.33
CA ASP A 435 7.15 -26.38 2.31
C ASP A 435 6.46 -25.01 2.13
N LYS A 436 5.12 -24.98 2.23
CA LYS A 436 4.36 -23.73 2.16
C LYS A 436 4.54 -22.86 3.41
N LEU A 437 4.64 -23.46 4.59
CA LEU A 437 4.97 -22.74 5.83
C LEU A 437 6.37 -22.16 5.75
N ASP A 438 7.36 -22.97 5.37
CA ASP A 438 8.76 -22.55 5.24
C ASP A 438 8.88 -21.37 4.24
N PHE A 439 8.18 -21.43 3.11
CA PHE A 439 8.10 -20.32 2.15
C PHE A 439 7.46 -19.05 2.74
N LEU A 440 6.38 -19.18 3.50
CA LEU A 440 5.71 -18.04 4.13
C LEU A 440 6.57 -17.43 5.23
N GLU A 441 7.28 -18.24 6.00
CA GLU A 441 8.23 -17.79 7.02
C GLU A 441 9.39 -17.01 6.39
N GLU A 442 9.94 -17.49 5.28
CA GLU A 442 10.99 -16.78 4.54
C GLU A 442 10.46 -15.46 3.93
N HIS A 443 9.23 -15.45 3.41
CA HIS A 443 8.60 -14.24 2.88
C HIS A 443 8.35 -13.19 3.98
N VAL A 444 7.84 -13.62 5.13
CA VAL A 444 7.68 -12.74 6.31
C VAL A 444 9.03 -12.21 6.78
N GLY A 445 10.07 -13.05 6.77
CA GLY A 445 11.44 -12.63 7.06
C GLY A 445 11.94 -11.51 6.14
N HIS A 446 11.74 -11.65 4.83
CA HIS A 446 12.07 -10.61 3.84
C HIS A 446 11.28 -9.32 4.07
N LEU A 447 9.96 -9.41 4.30
CA LEU A 447 9.12 -8.24 4.57
C LEU A 447 9.56 -7.50 5.84
N LEU A 448 9.93 -8.22 6.90
CA LEU A 448 10.44 -7.62 8.13
C LEU A 448 11.79 -6.91 7.90
N LEU A 449 12.65 -7.47 7.04
CA LEU A 449 13.92 -6.84 6.68
C LEU A 449 13.70 -5.54 5.90
N GLU A 450 12.80 -5.56 4.92
CA GLU A 450 12.41 -4.36 4.17
C GLU A 450 11.80 -3.28 5.08
N LEU A 451 10.94 -3.67 6.01
CA LEU A 451 10.28 -2.76 6.93
C LEU A 451 11.31 -2.10 7.87
N LYS A 452 12.29 -2.86 8.35
CA LYS A 452 13.44 -2.33 9.11
C LYS A 452 14.28 -1.36 8.27
N ASN A 453 14.58 -1.69 7.01
CA ASN A 453 15.33 -0.81 6.12
C ASN A 453 14.58 0.50 5.83
N LYS A 454 13.28 0.41 5.50
CA LYS A 454 12.41 1.59 5.30
C LYS A 454 12.33 2.44 6.57
N SER A 455 12.17 1.82 7.74
CA SER A 455 12.17 2.54 9.02
C SER A 455 13.51 3.24 9.29
N ARG A 456 14.63 2.60 8.97
CA ARG A 456 15.97 3.20 9.12
C ARG A 456 16.18 4.37 8.17
N ILE A 457 15.66 4.29 6.95
CA ILE A 457 15.67 5.40 5.99
C ILE A 457 14.84 6.56 6.54
N ILE A 458 13.60 6.31 6.97
CA ILE A 458 12.73 7.33 7.54
C ILE A 458 13.37 7.97 8.78
N GLN A 459 13.93 7.19 9.69
CA GLN A 459 14.64 7.72 10.86
C GLN A 459 15.83 8.61 10.46
N ASN A 460 16.58 8.24 9.41
CA ASN A 460 17.68 9.05 8.90
C ASN A 460 17.17 10.35 8.25
N TYR A 461 16.07 10.29 7.49
CA TYR A 461 15.42 11.48 6.94
C TYR A 461 14.89 12.41 8.03
N VAL A 462 14.20 11.88 9.03
CA VAL A 462 13.69 12.65 10.18
C VAL A 462 14.82 13.23 11.02
N ALA A 463 15.97 12.54 11.12
CA ALA A 463 17.14 13.06 11.81
C ALA A 463 17.97 14.07 10.96
N ARG A 464 17.82 14.05 9.63
CA ARG A 464 18.48 14.97 8.69
C ARG A 464 17.65 16.22 8.38
N GLU A 465 16.32 16.12 8.40
CA GLU A 465 15.47 17.29 8.38
C GLU A 465 15.55 17.97 9.75
N GLU A 466 16.31 19.06 9.80
CA GLU A 466 16.41 19.92 10.97
C GLU A 466 15.01 20.39 11.40
N ALA A 467 14.79 20.54 12.71
CA ALA A 467 13.53 20.92 13.36
C ALA A 467 12.92 22.27 12.91
N GLY A 468 13.46 22.89 11.86
CA GLY A 468 13.00 24.13 11.23
C GLY A 468 12.09 23.95 10.00
N ALA A 469 12.01 22.77 9.38
CA ALA A 469 11.24 22.60 8.12
C ALA A 469 9.72 22.80 8.26
N LEU A 470 9.20 22.80 9.49
CA LEU A 470 7.79 23.04 9.82
C LEU A 470 7.55 24.42 10.48
N ILE A 471 8.56 25.28 10.56
CA ILE A 471 8.41 26.64 11.08
C ILE A 471 7.75 27.49 9.98
N PRO A 472 6.54 28.02 10.18
CA PRO A 472 5.91 28.93 9.22
C PRO A 472 6.77 30.17 9.01
N SER A 473 6.80 30.69 7.78
CA SER A 473 7.63 31.84 7.38
C SER A 473 7.44 33.09 8.24
N SER A 474 6.29 33.23 8.92
CA SER A 474 6.03 34.29 9.89
C SER A 474 6.87 34.19 11.17
N MET A 475 7.19 32.97 11.63
CA MET A 475 8.10 32.76 12.75
C MET A 475 9.55 33.08 12.38
N ASP A 476 9.95 32.83 11.13
CA ASP A 476 11.28 33.22 10.64
C ASP A 476 11.41 34.75 10.57
N CYS A 477 10.39 35.47 10.08
CA CYS A 477 10.38 36.93 10.09
C CYS A 477 10.46 37.49 11.53
N ASN A 478 9.73 36.91 12.49
CA ASN A 478 9.78 37.34 13.89
C ASN A 478 11.13 37.04 14.54
N LYS A 479 11.73 35.90 14.22
CA LYS A 479 13.07 35.52 14.68
C LYS A 479 14.13 36.48 14.15
N GLU A 480 14.00 36.88 12.88
CA GLU A 480 14.86 37.88 12.26
C GLU A 480 14.67 39.27 12.88
N GLU A 481 13.43 39.68 13.19
CA GLU A 481 13.15 40.93 13.89
C GLU A 481 13.75 40.94 15.32
N LEU A 482 13.64 39.83 16.04
CA LEU A 482 14.26 39.64 17.36
C LEU A 482 15.80 39.67 17.29
N ALA A 483 16.39 39.12 16.22
CA ALA A 483 17.83 39.20 15.97
C ALA A 483 18.29 40.62 15.64
N ARG A 484 17.44 41.46 15.02
CA ARG A 484 17.75 42.87 14.69
C ARG A 484 17.71 43.81 15.90
N ARG A 485 17.03 43.45 16.99
CA ARG A 485 16.89 44.31 18.19
C ARG A 485 18.16 44.42 19.06
N GLY A 486 19.20 43.65 18.76
CA GLY A 486 20.49 43.68 19.47
C GLY A 486 20.46 43.12 20.90
N GLY A 487 21.64 42.91 21.48
CA GLY A 487 21.83 42.40 22.84
C GLY A 487 21.79 40.87 22.98
N ILE A 488 21.83 40.38 24.22
CA ILE A 488 21.94 38.96 24.56
C ILE A 488 20.80 38.12 23.94
N MET A 489 19.56 38.63 23.94
CA MET A 489 18.41 37.93 23.33
C MET A 489 18.53 37.78 21.81
N ALA A 490 19.09 38.78 21.13
CA ALA A 490 19.37 38.67 19.69
C ALA A 490 20.38 37.56 19.37
N SER A 491 21.34 37.32 20.27
CA SER A 491 22.34 36.25 20.15
C SER A 491 21.77 34.84 20.39
N VAL A 492 20.61 34.73 21.03
CA VAL A 492 19.92 33.44 21.29
C VAL A 492 19.07 33.01 20.11
N PHE A 493 18.48 33.98 19.40
CA PHE A 493 17.64 33.73 18.23
C PHE A 493 18.40 33.89 16.90
N GLY A 494 19.56 34.54 16.90
CA GLY A 494 20.46 34.65 15.76
C GLY A 494 21.48 33.51 15.67
N SER A 495 21.98 33.25 14.47
CA SER A 495 22.96 32.18 14.21
C SER A 495 24.39 32.50 14.68
N GLN A 496 24.63 33.73 15.16
CA GLN A 496 25.94 34.22 15.61
C GLN A 496 25.82 34.95 16.95
N PRO A 497 26.78 34.78 17.87
CA PRO A 497 26.83 35.57 19.10
C PRO A 497 27.21 37.01 18.74
N LEU A 498 26.21 37.89 18.71
CA LEU A 498 26.36 39.31 18.38
C LEU A 498 26.83 40.13 19.59
N ASP A 499 26.79 39.56 20.80
CA ASP A 499 27.14 40.22 22.06
C ASP A 499 28.31 39.52 22.77
N ALA A 500 29.33 40.29 23.18
CA ALA A 500 30.50 39.79 23.90
C ALA A 500 30.16 39.26 25.31
N GLY A 501 29.00 39.63 25.86
CA GLY A 501 28.46 39.09 27.12
C GLY A 501 27.80 37.71 26.98
N MET A 502 27.61 37.20 25.76
CA MET A 502 26.98 35.90 25.50
C MET A 502 27.98 34.76 25.68
N THR A 503 28.15 34.33 26.93
CA THR A 503 28.96 33.16 27.28
C THR A 503 28.20 31.85 27.09
N LEU A 504 28.93 30.75 26.87
CA LEU A 504 28.34 29.41 26.77
C LEU A 504 27.55 29.02 28.03
N GLU A 505 27.98 29.48 29.20
CA GLU A 505 27.31 29.19 30.47
C GLU A 505 25.95 29.89 30.56
N LEU A 506 25.90 31.18 30.19
CA LEU A 506 24.66 31.96 30.13
C LEU A 506 23.69 31.43 29.07
N SER A 507 24.20 30.96 27.92
CA SER A 507 23.37 30.38 26.86
C SER A 507 22.72 29.06 27.27
N LEU A 508 23.44 28.21 27.99
CA LEU A 508 22.92 26.96 28.54
C LEU A 508 21.92 27.22 29.68
N GLU A 509 22.15 28.23 30.52
CA GLU A 509 21.21 28.62 31.57
C GLU A 509 19.91 29.17 30.98
N MET A 510 19.99 30.05 29.98
CA MET A 510 18.82 30.57 29.27
C MET A 510 18.02 29.46 28.59
N ASN A 511 18.69 28.53 27.90
CA ASN A 511 18.01 27.39 27.27
C ASN A 511 17.29 26.52 28.31
N ARG A 512 17.91 26.24 29.47
CA ARG A 512 17.24 25.52 30.56
C ARG A 512 15.99 26.26 31.05
N LYS A 513 16.06 27.58 31.25
CA LYS A 513 14.91 28.38 31.70
C LYS A 513 13.80 28.43 30.64
N LEU A 514 14.15 28.61 29.37
CA LEU A 514 13.18 28.59 28.27
C LEU A 514 12.52 27.23 28.13
N GLN A 515 13.29 26.14 28.28
CA GLN A 515 12.77 24.79 28.26
C GLN A 515 11.77 24.55 29.41
N LEU A 516 12.09 24.99 30.63
CA LEU A 516 11.17 24.87 31.77
C LEU A 516 9.87 25.66 31.54
N VAL A 517 9.95 26.87 30.99
CA VAL A 517 8.78 27.68 30.66
C VAL A 517 7.94 27.03 29.56
N LEU A 518 8.59 26.45 28.54
CA LEU A 518 7.92 25.73 27.47
C LEU A 518 7.21 24.49 28.00
N GLU A 519 7.88 23.68 28.82
CA GLU A 519 7.32 22.47 29.45
C GLU A 519 6.11 22.81 30.32
N ASP A 520 6.20 23.85 31.17
CA ASP A 520 5.08 24.33 31.99
C ASP A 520 3.91 24.88 31.14
N THR A 521 4.22 25.63 30.07
CA THR A 521 3.21 26.18 29.17
C THR A 521 2.51 25.08 28.37
N LEU A 522 3.24 24.06 27.90
CA LEU A 522 2.68 22.91 27.23
C LEU A 522 1.79 22.10 28.17
N LEU A 523 2.25 21.85 29.41
CA LEU A 523 1.46 21.16 30.41
C LEU A 523 0.13 21.89 30.68
N LYS A 524 0.18 23.21 30.90
CA LYS A 524 -1.01 24.06 31.07
C LYS A 524 -1.94 23.99 29.85
N ASN A 525 -1.41 24.03 28.64
CA ASN A 525 -2.22 23.92 27.42
C ASN A 525 -2.88 22.54 27.27
N ILE A 526 -2.18 21.46 27.64
CA ILE A 526 -2.76 20.11 27.67
C ILE A 526 -3.91 20.05 28.68
N THR A 527 -3.69 20.55 29.90
CA THR A 527 -4.75 20.60 30.94
C THR A 527 -5.93 21.48 30.51
N LEU A 528 -5.68 22.64 29.90
CA LEU A 528 -6.74 23.50 29.37
C LEU A 528 -7.53 22.79 28.26
N LYS A 529 -6.85 22.06 27.37
CA LYS A 529 -7.51 21.29 26.31
C LYS A 529 -8.39 20.18 26.90
N GLU A 530 -7.93 19.46 27.92
CA GLU A 530 -8.74 18.47 28.64
C GLU A 530 -9.96 19.11 29.32
N SER A 531 -9.79 20.30 29.92
CA SER A 531 -10.90 21.06 30.51
C SER A 531 -11.92 21.54 29.46
N MET A 532 -11.44 21.92 28.27
CA MET A 532 -12.28 22.35 27.16
C MET A 532 -13.03 21.16 26.55
N ASP A 533 -12.38 20.00 26.41
CA ASP A 533 -12.98 18.78 25.90
C ASP A 533 -14.07 18.26 26.86
N THR A 534 -13.82 18.32 28.17
CA THR A 534 -14.84 17.96 29.19
C THR A 534 -16.01 18.93 29.21
N LEU A 535 -15.77 20.25 29.14
CA LEU A 535 -16.84 21.24 28.98
C LEU A 535 -17.63 21.03 27.68
N GLY A 536 -16.94 20.74 26.57
CA GLY A 536 -17.57 20.44 25.29
C GLY A 536 -18.45 19.20 25.34
N GLN A 537 -18.04 18.17 26.06
CA GLN A 537 -18.85 16.96 26.30
C GLN A 537 -20.09 17.27 27.15
N GLU A 538 -19.96 18.10 28.19
CA GLU A 538 -21.10 18.50 29.03
C GLU A 538 -22.08 19.40 28.27
N ILE A 539 -21.59 20.33 27.45
CA ILE A 539 -22.41 21.12 26.52
C ILE A 539 -23.15 20.20 25.55
N ALA A 540 -22.47 19.22 24.96
CA ALA A 540 -23.10 18.26 24.06
C ALA A 540 -24.16 17.40 24.77
N ARG A 541 -23.93 17.04 26.04
CA ARG A 541 -24.88 16.33 26.89
C ARG A 541 -26.12 17.18 27.20
N LEU A 542 -25.92 18.42 27.64
CA LEU A 542 -27.00 19.38 27.92
C LEU A 542 -27.80 19.73 26.67
N THR A 543 -27.13 19.88 25.52
CA THR A 543 -27.79 20.14 24.23
C THR A 543 -28.69 18.97 23.83
N ARG A 544 -28.24 17.72 24.03
CA ARG A 544 -29.07 16.53 23.79
C ARG A 544 -30.23 16.39 24.80
N ALA A 545 -30.03 16.81 26.05
CA ALA A 545 -31.07 16.79 27.07
C ALA A 545 -32.14 17.87 26.82
N GLY A 546 -31.74 19.05 26.34
CA GLY A 546 -32.64 20.14 25.98
C GLY A 546 -33.39 19.93 24.66
N SER A 547 -32.92 19.02 23.79
CA SER A 547 -33.61 18.67 22.54
C SER A 547 -34.62 17.52 22.70
N ALA A 548 -34.87 17.04 23.92
CA ALA A 548 -35.91 16.05 24.17
C ALA A 548 -37.29 16.74 24.14
N PRO A 549 -38.21 16.36 23.23
CA PRO A 549 -39.51 17.01 23.15
C PRO A 549 -40.33 16.68 24.41
N ASP A 550 -40.95 17.71 25.00
CA ASP A 550 -41.88 17.62 26.12
C ASP A 550 -42.88 16.49 25.89
N ARG A 551 -42.91 15.52 26.82
CA ARG A 551 -43.98 14.53 26.85
C ARG A 551 -45.29 15.25 27.16
N PRO A 552 -46.35 15.10 26.35
CA PRO A 552 -47.64 15.66 26.70
C PRO A 552 -48.20 14.94 27.94
N ARG A 553 -48.80 15.72 28.82
CA ARG A 553 -49.52 15.29 30.03
C ARG A 553 -50.77 14.49 29.71
#